data_AF-A0A533Y3N3-F1
#
_entry.id   AF-A0A533Y3N3-F1
#
_cell.length_a   1.000
_cell.length_b   1.000
_cell.length_c   1.000
_cell.angle_alpha   90.00
_cell.angle_beta   90.00
_cell.angle_gamma   90.00
#
_symmetry.space_group_name_H-M   'P 1'
#
loop_
_entity.id
_entity.type
_entity.pdbx_description
1 polymer ?
#
loop_
_entity_poly.entity_id
_entity_poly.type
_entity_poly.pdbx_seq_one_letter_code
_entity_poly.pdbx_strand_id
1 'polypeptide(L)'
;MLRIADRDSPKLHAEVIVQRFSVPFAYNVHFTHRALAPSNRVLVNAICLNKTSELRRVFAIVDEGLSKARPGLPSELRNYFTAHRDSMKLVAPPLCVPGGEKVKDDPHWLLQIHKKLHHLHIDRHSIVLTVGGGAVLDMAGFAAATIHRGVRNVR
;
A
#
# COMPACT_ATOMS: atom_id res chain seq x y z
N MET A 1 -48.09 37.02 -45.65
CA MET A 1 -48.35 35.93 -44.67
C MET A 1 -47.05 35.14 -44.53
N LEU A 2 -46.56 35.02 -43.29
CA LEU A 2 -45.19 34.74 -42.84
C LEU A 2 -44.51 33.52 -43.50
N ARG A 3 -43.25 33.69 -43.96
CA ARG A 3 -42.30 32.59 -44.17
C ARG A 3 -41.88 32.06 -42.81
N ILE A 4 -42.23 30.82 -42.50
CA ILE A 4 -41.69 30.09 -41.35
C ILE A 4 -40.24 29.75 -41.71
N ALA A 5 -39.30 30.42 -41.07
CA ALA A 5 -37.88 30.08 -41.16
C ALA A 5 -37.68 28.69 -40.57
N ASP A 6 -37.21 27.77 -41.39
CA ASP A 6 -36.73 26.46 -40.97
C ASP A 6 -35.54 26.71 -40.04
N ARG A 7 -35.74 26.56 -38.73
CA ARG A 7 -34.66 26.68 -37.76
C ARG A 7 -33.82 25.40 -37.89
N ASP A 8 -32.61 25.55 -38.42
CA ASP A 8 -31.55 24.56 -38.33
C ASP A 8 -31.46 24.04 -36.90
N SER A 9 -31.97 22.82 -36.71
CA SER A 9 -31.80 22.08 -35.47
C SER A 9 -30.34 21.66 -35.40
N PRO A 10 -29.60 21.96 -34.32
CA PRO A 10 -28.18 21.62 -34.24
C PRO A 10 -28.04 20.09 -34.34
N LYS A 11 -27.44 19.63 -35.44
CA LYS A 11 -27.06 18.22 -35.60
C LYS A 11 -26.06 17.89 -34.52
N LEU A 12 -26.47 17.11 -33.52
CA LEU A 12 -25.57 16.54 -32.52
C LEU A 12 -24.63 15.56 -33.24
N HIS A 13 -23.43 16.03 -33.56
CA HIS A 13 -22.35 15.18 -34.04
C HIS A 13 -21.82 14.38 -32.86
N ALA A 14 -22.28 13.14 -32.71
CA ALA A 14 -21.67 12.18 -31.81
C ALA A 14 -20.48 11.53 -32.53
N GLU A 15 -19.29 12.06 -32.29
CA GLU A 15 -18.04 11.43 -32.74
C GLU A 15 -17.62 10.37 -31.72
N VAL A 16 -17.49 9.12 -32.16
CA VAL A 16 -17.05 8.02 -31.30
C VAL A 16 -15.53 7.90 -31.38
N ILE A 17 -14.83 8.31 -30.32
CA ILE A 17 -13.39 8.09 -30.17
C ILE A 17 -13.19 6.71 -29.53
N VAL A 18 -12.68 5.75 -30.30
CA VAL A 18 -12.33 4.42 -29.81
C VAL A 18 -10.86 4.41 -29.38
N GLN A 19 -10.61 4.44 -28.08
CA GLN A 19 -9.28 4.37 -27.50
C GLN A 19 -9.02 2.99 -26.90
N ARG A 20 -7.96 2.31 -27.34
CA ARG A 20 -7.50 1.03 -26.78
C ARG A 20 -6.13 1.22 -26.16
N PHE A 21 -5.94 0.70 -24.96
CA PHE A 21 -4.63 0.68 -24.30
C PHE A 21 -4.44 -0.66 -23.58
N SER A 22 -3.19 -1.07 -23.40
CA SER A 22 -2.77 -2.24 -22.64
C SER A 22 -1.66 -1.81 -21.69
N VAL A 23 -1.75 -2.21 -20.42
CA VAL A 23 -0.72 -1.92 -19.42
C VAL A 23 -0.14 -3.25 -18.94
N PRO A 24 1.12 -3.60 -19.29
CA PRO A 24 1.76 -4.77 -18.72
C PRO A 24 1.94 -4.56 -17.21
N PHE A 25 1.49 -5.52 -16.41
CA PHE A 25 1.57 -5.47 -14.95
C PHE A 25 2.47 -6.57 -14.42
N ALA A 26 3.47 -6.19 -13.62
CA ALA A 26 4.37 -7.13 -12.95
C ALA A 26 4.11 -7.14 -11.45
N TYR A 27 3.87 -8.34 -10.90
CA TYR A 27 3.68 -8.55 -9.47
C TYR A 27 4.76 -9.52 -8.96
N ASN A 28 5.80 -8.97 -8.34
CA ASN A 28 6.92 -9.77 -7.86
C ASN A 28 6.53 -10.53 -6.59
N VAL A 29 6.64 -11.85 -6.64
CA VAL A 29 6.47 -12.74 -5.49
C VAL A 29 7.82 -13.32 -5.11
N HIS A 30 8.23 -13.12 -3.87
CA HIS A 30 9.50 -13.60 -3.35
C HIS A 30 9.27 -14.64 -2.26
N PHE A 31 9.86 -15.83 -2.44
CA PHE A 31 9.89 -16.87 -1.41
C PHE A 31 11.22 -16.82 -0.68
N THR A 32 11.19 -16.71 0.65
CA THR A 32 12.39 -16.71 1.47
C THR A 32 12.09 -17.15 2.89
N HIS A 33 13.08 -17.68 3.58
CA HIS A 33 13.00 -17.97 5.01
C HIS A 33 13.64 -16.85 5.82
N ARG A 34 13.10 -16.60 7.01
CA ARG A 34 13.61 -15.57 7.93
C ARG A 34 13.78 -14.20 7.24
N ALA A 35 12.72 -13.69 6.62
CA ALA A 35 12.74 -12.44 5.85
C ALA A 35 13.25 -11.22 6.64
N LEU A 36 13.13 -11.25 7.97
CA LEU A 36 13.59 -10.19 8.89
C LEU A 36 14.98 -10.46 9.49
N ALA A 37 15.70 -11.49 9.04
CA ALA A 37 17.09 -11.66 9.43
C ALA A 37 17.92 -10.52 8.80
N PRO A 38 18.80 -9.82 9.54
CA PRO A 38 19.59 -8.69 9.02
C PRO A 38 20.44 -9.00 7.77
N SER A 39 20.82 -10.27 7.57
CA SER A 39 21.55 -10.72 6.38
C SER A 39 20.66 -11.00 5.18
N ASN A 40 19.34 -11.17 5.37
CA ASN A 40 18.40 -11.47 4.30
C ASN A 40 17.99 -10.17 3.57
N ARG A 41 18.52 -9.98 2.37
CA ARG A 41 18.30 -8.75 1.61
C ARG A 41 17.00 -8.74 0.78
N VAL A 42 16.21 -9.80 0.78
CA VAL A 42 15.02 -9.92 -0.08
C VAL A 42 14.02 -8.79 0.19
N LEU A 43 13.68 -8.54 1.46
CA LEU A 43 12.69 -7.52 1.83
C LEU A 43 13.17 -6.10 1.51
N VAL A 44 14.41 -5.74 1.88
CA VAL A 44 14.97 -4.41 1.54
C VAL A 44 15.06 -4.20 0.03
N ASN A 45 15.44 -5.22 -0.74
CA ASN A 45 15.50 -5.14 -2.20
C ASN A 45 14.10 -4.99 -2.80
N ALA A 46 13.09 -5.70 -2.27
CA ALA A 46 11.70 -5.57 -2.70
C ALA A 46 11.14 -4.17 -2.39
N ILE A 47 11.38 -3.64 -1.19
CA ILE A 47 10.96 -2.28 -0.78
C ILE A 47 11.65 -1.22 -1.66
N CYS A 48 12.97 -1.31 -1.83
CA CYS A 48 13.76 -0.29 -2.51
C CYS A 48 13.77 -0.44 -4.04
N LEU A 49 13.28 -1.55 -4.60
CA LEU A 49 13.34 -1.88 -6.04
C LEU A 49 14.76 -1.77 -6.62
N ASN A 50 15.77 -2.15 -5.85
CA ASN A 50 17.19 -1.95 -6.17
C ASN A 50 17.59 -0.48 -6.48
N LYS A 51 16.74 0.51 -6.13
CA LYS A 51 17.08 1.93 -6.22
C LYS A 51 17.83 2.33 -4.95
N THR A 52 19.06 2.80 -5.12
CA THR A 52 19.98 3.13 -4.02
C THR A 52 19.92 4.61 -3.58
N SER A 53 19.21 5.46 -4.32
CA SER A 53 19.33 6.92 -4.19
C SER A 53 18.42 7.58 -3.14
N GLU A 54 17.40 6.89 -2.62
CA GLU A 54 16.42 7.53 -1.71
C GLU A 54 16.08 6.64 -0.51
N LEU A 55 16.15 7.24 0.68
CA LEU A 55 15.72 6.61 1.93
C LEU A 55 14.21 6.35 1.91
N ARG A 56 13.81 5.08 1.85
CA ARG A 56 12.40 4.70 1.84
C ARG A 56 11.77 4.84 3.22
N ARG A 57 10.69 5.62 3.29
CA ARG A 57 9.86 5.77 4.48
C ARG A 57 8.87 4.63 4.54
N VAL A 58 8.93 3.82 5.59
CA VAL A 58 8.08 2.63 5.74
C VAL A 58 7.22 2.76 6.99
N PHE A 59 5.93 2.50 6.86
CA PHE A 59 5.04 2.30 7.99
C PHE A 59 4.53 0.86 7.98
N ALA A 60 4.67 0.16 9.11
CA ALA A 60 4.32 -1.25 9.22
C ALA A 60 2.98 -1.46 9.92
N ILE A 61 2.15 -2.35 9.36
CA ILE A 61 0.90 -2.85 9.94
C ILE A 61 1.09 -4.34 10.17
N VAL A 62 0.81 -4.80 11.39
CA VAL A 62 1.14 -6.17 11.84
C VAL A 62 -0.12 -6.84 12.38
N ASP A 63 -0.33 -8.09 11.98
CA ASP A 63 -1.36 -8.95 12.56
C ASP A 63 -1.04 -9.25 14.04
N GLU A 64 -1.98 -8.92 14.92
CA GLU A 64 -1.83 -9.11 16.36
C GLU A 64 -1.69 -10.60 16.74
N GLY A 65 -2.40 -11.50 16.06
CA GLY A 65 -2.29 -12.94 16.26
C GLY A 65 -0.89 -13.44 15.92
N LEU A 66 -0.29 -12.94 14.83
CA LEU A 66 1.10 -13.22 14.49
C LEU A 66 2.07 -12.65 15.53
N SER A 67 1.86 -11.40 15.99
CA SER A 67 2.71 -10.80 17.01
C SER A 67 2.63 -11.54 18.35
N LYS A 68 1.47 -12.11 18.70
CA LYS A 68 1.27 -12.95 19.89
C LYS A 68 1.97 -14.31 19.75
N ALA A 69 1.84 -14.96 18.60
CA ALA A 69 2.48 -16.24 18.31
C ALA A 69 4.01 -16.13 18.17
N ARG A 70 4.52 -14.96 17.79
CA ARG A 70 5.94 -14.66 17.65
C ARG A 70 6.31 -13.38 18.42
N PRO A 71 6.45 -13.43 19.75
CA PRO A 71 6.74 -12.25 20.57
C PRO A 71 8.03 -11.50 20.20
N GLY A 72 8.98 -12.18 19.54
CA GLY A 72 10.21 -11.57 19.03
C GLY A 72 10.02 -10.67 17.80
N LEU A 73 8.88 -10.74 17.10
CA LEU A 73 8.63 -10.06 15.83
C LEU A 73 8.87 -8.54 15.88
N PRO A 74 8.41 -7.79 16.91
CA PRO A 74 8.70 -6.35 16.98
C PRO A 74 10.21 -6.07 17.05
N SER A 75 10.98 -6.90 17.76
CA SER A 75 12.43 -6.76 17.87
C SER A 75 13.14 -7.13 16.57
N GLU A 76 12.68 -8.16 15.88
CA GLU A 76 13.19 -8.52 14.56
C GLU A 76 12.95 -7.41 13.53
N LEU A 77 11.75 -6.83 13.50
CA LEU A 77 11.45 -5.67 12.65
C LEU A 77 12.41 -4.51 12.95
N ARG A 78 12.54 -4.10 14.22
CA ARG A 78 13.47 -3.02 14.59
C ARG A 78 14.90 -3.33 14.15
N ASN A 79 15.41 -4.54 14.44
CA ASN A 79 16.77 -4.94 14.10
C ASN A 79 17.01 -4.95 12.58
N TYR A 80 16.03 -5.42 11.81
CA TYR A 80 16.09 -5.43 10.35
C TYR A 80 16.18 -4.02 9.77
N PHE A 81 15.33 -3.10 10.23
CA PHE A 81 15.36 -1.71 9.79
C PHE A 81 16.64 -0.98 10.25
N THR A 82 17.17 -1.28 11.43
CA THR A 82 18.46 -0.75 11.89
C THR A 82 19.63 -1.22 11.02
N ALA A 83 19.63 -2.49 10.61
CA ALA A 83 20.65 -3.07 9.73
C ALA A 83 20.62 -2.50 8.30
N HIS A 84 19.48 -1.96 7.87
CA HIS A 84 19.27 -1.40 6.53
C HIS A 84 18.90 0.09 6.55
N ARG A 85 19.33 0.81 7.59
CA ARG A 85 18.99 2.22 7.85
C ARG A 85 19.40 3.18 6.73
N ASP A 86 20.41 2.82 5.94
CA ASP A 86 20.89 3.63 4.82
C ASP A 86 19.94 3.55 3.60
N SER A 87 19.06 2.56 3.55
CA SER A 87 18.11 2.35 2.44
C SER A 87 16.66 2.58 2.83
N MET A 88 16.28 2.31 4.08
CA MET A 88 14.91 2.50 4.56
C MET A 88 14.83 2.80 6.05
N LYS A 89 13.75 3.47 6.45
CA LYS A 89 13.44 3.77 7.86
C LYS A 89 12.01 3.41 8.19
N LEU A 90 11.82 2.85 9.38
CA LEU A 90 10.50 2.73 9.98
C LEU A 90 10.10 4.08 10.57
N VAL A 91 9.01 4.69 10.10
CA VAL A 91 8.66 6.08 10.47
C VAL A 91 7.91 6.19 11.81
N ALA A 92 7.43 5.07 12.35
CA ALA A 92 6.76 4.96 13.63
C ALA A 92 6.76 3.50 14.11
N PRO A 93 6.49 3.22 15.39
CA PRO A 93 6.22 1.86 15.83
C PRO A 93 5.13 1.19 14.97
N PRO A 94 5.24 -0.13 14.68
CA PRO A 94 4.23 -0.83 13.90
C PRO A 94 2.85 -0.74 14.56
N LEU A 95 1.80 -0.59 13.75
CA LEU A 95 0.43 -0.68 14.25
C LEU A 95 -0.01 -2.14 14.23
N CYS A 96 -0.25 -2.71 15.41
CA CYS A 96 -0.87 -4.03 15.53
C CYS A 96 -2.38 -3.90 15.37
N VAL A 97 -2.98 -4.74 14.52
CA VAL A 97 -4.42 -4.82 14.29
C VAL A 97 -4.91 -6.25 14.55
N PRO A 98 -6.18 -6.46 14.92
CA PRO A 98 -6.74 -7.81 15.07
C PRO A 98 -6.49 -8.64 13.81
N GLY A 99 -6.15 -9.91 14.00
CA GLY A 99 -6.04 -10.86 12.89
C GLY A 99 -7.40 -11.41 12.44
N GLY A 100 -7.42 -12.06 11.28
CA GLY A 100 -8.62 -12.70 10.72
C GLY A 100 -9.71 -11.72 10.31
N GLU A 101 -10.92 -12.22 10.04
CA GLU A 101 -12.02 -11.42 9.49
C GLU A 101 -12.51 -10.30 10.43
N LYS A 102 -12.19 -10.37 11.73
CA LYS A 102 -12.50 -9.31 12.71
C LYS A 102 -12.00 -7.93 12.30
N VAL A 103 -10.88 -7.86 11.56
CA VAL A 103 -10.31 -6.59 11.09
C VAL A 103 -11.13 -5.96 9.96
N LYS A 104 -11.93 -6.76 9.25
CA LYS A 104 -12.83 -6.31 8.17
C LYS A 104 -14.20 -5.93 8.73
N ASP A 105 -14.65 -6.60 9.79
CA ASP A 105 -15.96 -6.38 10.40
C ASP A 105 -16.07 -5.03 11.15
N ASP A 106 -14.94 -4.46 11.55
CA ASP A 106 -14.89 -3.19 12.29
C ASP A 106 -14.20 -2.07 11.47
N PRO A 107 -14.97 -1.12 10.91
CA PRO A 107 -14.45 0.03 10.18
C PRO A 107 -13.48 0.90 10.99
N HIS A 108 -13.48 0.78 12.31
CA HIS A 108 -12.53 1.47 13.18
C HIS A 108 -11.08 1.25 12.74
N TRP A 109 -10.69 0.02 12.39
CA TRP A 109 -9.30 -0.30 12.05
C TRP A 109 -8.84 0.37 10.77
N LEU A 110 -9.71 0.38 9.76
CA LEU A 110 -9.48 1.11 8.52
C LEU A 110 -9.29 2.61 8.80
N LEU A 111 -10.19 3.21 9.58
CA LEU A 111 -10.10 4.62 9.96
C LEU A 111 -8.83 4.94 10.76
N GLN A 112 -8.42 4.04 11.66
CA GLN A 112 -7.18 4.20 12.43
C GLN A 112 -5.95 4.16 11.53
N ILE A 113 -5.91 3.24 10.57
CA ILE A 113 -4.82 3.20 9.59
C ILE A 113 -4.80 4.47 8.77
N HIS A 114 -5.95 4.93 8.26
CA HIS A 114 -6.02 6.19 7.52
C HIS A 114 -5.52 7.38 8.34
N LYS A 115 -5.97 7.51 9.60
CA LYS A 115 -5.50 8.56 10.52
C LYS A 115 -3.99 8.48 10.74
N LYS A 116 -3.45 7.27 10.92
CA LYS A 116 -2.02 7.06 11.16
C LYS A 116 -1.19 7.40 9.93
N LEU A 117 -1.59 6.94 8.75
CA LEU A 117 -0.92 7.23 7.48
C LEU A 117 -0.95 8.74 7.19
N HIS A 118 -2.07 9.42 7.43
CA HIS A 118 -2.20 10.87 7.32
C HIS A 118 -1.26 11.60 8.30
N HIS A 119 -1.31 11.26 9.59
CA HIS A 119 -0.48 11.90 10.63
C HIS A 119 1.03 11.70 10.37
N LEU A 120 1.40 10.53 9.84
CA LEU A 120 2.77 10.23 9.45
C LEU A 120 3.16 10.86 8.11
N HIS A 121 2.30 11.65 7.46
CA HIS A 121 2.56 12.24 6.15
C HIS A 121 3.04 11.20 5.14
N ILE A 122 2.41 10.02 5.12
CA ILE A 122 2.70 8.97 4.15
C ILE A 122 2.22 9.46 2.78
N ASP A 123 3.10 9.42 1.80
CA ASP A 123 2.86 9.90 0.44
C ASP A 123 3.16 8.80 -0.60
N ARG A 124 3.09 9.16 -1.88
CA ARG A 124 3.38 8.25 -3.00
C ARG A 124 4.82 7.69 -3.04
N HIS A 125 5.75 8.28 -2.29
CA HIS A 125 7.15 7.83 -2.21
C HIS A 125 7.40 6.94 -0.97
N SER A 126 6.43 6.91 -0.07
CA SER A 126 6.40 6.09 1.14
C SER A 126 5.86 4.68 0.84
N ILE A 127 6.12 3.76 1.75
CA ILE A 127 5.76 2.35 1.63
C ILE A 127 4.93 1.94 2.85
N VAL A 128 3.83 1.25 2.59
CA VAL A 128 3.13 0.48 3.62
C VAL A 128 3.69 -0.94 3.59
N LEU A 129 4.12 -1.45 4.74
CA LEU A 129 4.53 -2.84 4.91
C LEU A 129 3.45 -3.56 5.72
N THR A 130 2.80 -4.54 5.13
CA THR A 130 1.81 -5.37 5.84
C THR A 130 2.42 -6.71 6.19
N VAL A 131 2.30 -7.14 7.45
CA VAL A 131 2.85 -8.40 7.95
C VAL A 131 1.72 -9.17 8.64
N GLY A 132 1.19 -10.20 7.99
CA GLY A 132 0.04 -10.93 8.53
C GLY A 132 -0.60 -11.90 7.55
N GLY A 133 -1.79 -12.40 7.91
CA GLY A 133 -2.62 -13.23 7.04
C GLY A 133 -3.53 -12.42 6.10
N GLY A 134 -4.25 -13.13 5.22
CA GLY A 134 -5.05 -12.54 4.14
C GLY A 134 -5.99 -11.40 4.55
N ALA A 135 -6.70 -11.55 5.68
CA ALA A 135 -7.64 -10.52 6.11
C ALA A 135 -6.97 -9.17 6.44
N VAL A 136 -5.80 -9.21 7.10
CA VAL A 136 -5.00 -8.01 7.39
C VAL A 136 -4.38 -7.45 6.10
N LEU A 137 -3.92 -8.33 5.19
CA LEU A 137 -3.40 -7.93 3.89
C LEU A 137 -4.44 -7.20 3.03
N ASP A 138 -5.68 -7.67 3.04
CA ASP A 138 -6.80 -7.07 2.30
C ASP A 138 -7.12 -5.68 2.85
N MET A 139 -7.31 -5.58 4.17
CA MET A 139 -7.67 -4.32 4.83
C MET A 139 -6.55 -3.27 4.70
N ALA A 140 -5.30 -3.65 4.98
CA ALA A 140 -4.16 -2.73 4.84
C ALA A 140 -3.91 -2.36 3.37
N GLY A 141 -4.08 -3.31 2.45
CA GLY A 141 -4.00 -3.08 1.01
C GLY A 141 -5.06 -2.08 0.52
N PHE A 142 -6.30 -2.23 0.98
CA PHE A 142 -7.38 -1.28 0.69
C PHE A 142 -7.08 0.11 1.26
N ALA A 143 -6.60 0.20 2.50
CA ALA A 143 -6.21 1.46 3.12
C ALA A 143 -5.08 2.17 2.34
N ALA A 144 -4.07 1.42 1.91
CA ALA A 144 -2.96 1.95 1.12
C ALA A 144 -3.40 2.40 -0.28
N ALA A 145 -4.30 1.65 -0.93
CA ALA A 145 -4.82 1.97 -2.25
C ALA A 145 -5.66 3.26 -2.28
N THR A 146 -6.32 3.59 -1.16
CA THR A 146 -7.26 4.73 -1.07
C THR A 146 -6.59 6.05 -0.65
N ILE A 147 -5.42 6.01 -0.02
CA ILE A 147 -4.66 7.22 0.34
C ILE A 147 -3.88 7.75 -0.85
N HIS A 148 -3.95 9.07 -1.08
CA HIS A 148 -3.23 9.77 -2.15
C HIS A 148 -3.36 9.14 -3.54
N ARG A 149 -4.50 8.45 -3.80
CA ARG A 149 -4.76 7.66 -5.01
C ARG A 149 -3.81 6.47 -5.22
N GLY A 150 -3.27 5.93 -4.12
CA GLY A 150 -2.46 4.73 -4.10
C GLY A 150 -1.07 4.97 -3.54
N VAL A 151 -0.82 4.41 -2.36
CA VAL A 151 0.52 4.23 -1.80
C VAL A 151 0.95 2.79 -2.02
N ARG A 152 2.23 2.58 -2.30
CA ARG A 152 2.76 1.23 -2.52
C ARG A 152 2.71 0.41 -1.24
N ASN A 153 2.06 -0.75 -1.33
CA ASN A 153 2.02 -1.76 -0.27
C ASN A 153 2.97 -2.93 -0.60
N VAL A 154 3.79 -3.33 0.36
CA VAL A 154 4.55 -4.58 0.35
C VAL A 154 3.91 -5.50 1.38
N ARG A 155 3.56 -6.71 0.98
CA ARG A 155 2.81 -7.70 1.78
C ARG A 155 3.37 -9.09 1.60
#